data_AF-A0A9Q3CP25-F1
#
_entry.id   AF-A0A9Q3CP25-F1
#
_cell.length_a   1.000
_cell.length_b   1.000
_cell.length_c   1.000
_cell.angle_alpha   90.00
_cell.angle_beta   90.00
_cell.angle_gamma   90.00
#
_symmetry.space_group_name_H-M   'P 1'
#
loop_
_entity.id
_entity.type
_entity.pdbx_description
1 polymer ?
#
loop_
_entity_poly.entity_id
_entity_poly.type
_entity_poly.pdbx_seq_one_letter_code
_entity_poly.pdbx_strand_id
1 'polypeptide(L)'
;MKHQPQGHVVDTPYHQEDIKADAILVNNSRSPSLYQDGDNMSYSEEEGLKQLPEASSWPKFSITGKYDHMEVIDHINGLFIDVPSIPDYWITARLNRAFKGHASIWYKEMKEIHGRRNWPWWKSKIIQEYRNGTWIWQETISFENDKYLLDKDPYKRCLRQFQRIKSIEPQMNIQMRNHKLLTQIPGELEHAVQ
;
A
#
# COMPACT_ATOMS: atom_id res chain seq x y z
N MET A 1 -43.26 -10.76 38.66
CA MET A 1 -42.81 -11.80 37.71
C MET A 1 -42.72 -11.18 36.32
N LYS A 2 -41.50 -11.18 35.77
CA LYS A 2 -41.09 -11.21 34.35
C LYS A 2 -41.73 -10.26 33.34
N HIS A 3 -40.87 -9.38 32.82
CA HIS A 3 -40.92 -8.74 31.51
C HIS A 3 -41.02 -9.76 30.36
N GLN A 4 -41.79 -9.40 29.32
CA GLN A 4 -41.40 -9.56 27.90
C GLN A 4 -42.40 -8.82 26.98
N PRO A 5 -41.96 -7.89 26.12
CA PRO A 5 -42.75 -7.38 25.01
C PRO A 5 -42.51 -8.24 23.74
N GLN A 6 -43.58 -8.60 23.04
CA GLN A 6 -43.51 -9.22 21.71
C GLN A 6 -43.27 -8.14 20.65
N GLY A 7 -42.26 -8.39 19.81
CA GLY A 7 -41.75 -7.44 18.83
C GLY A 7 -42.71 -7.18 17.66
N HIS A 8 -42.87 -5.90 17.35
CA HIS A 8 -43.29 -5.45 16.03
C HIS A 8 -42.08 -5.50 15.09
N VAL A 9 -42.22 -6.23 13.99
CA VAL A 9 -41.35 -6.14 12.82
C VAL A 9 -41.64 -4.81 12.16
N VAL A 10 -40.67 -3.89 12.20
CA VAL A 10 -40.71 -2.66 11.41
C VAL A 10 -39.67 -2.81 10.31
N ASP A 11 -40.17 -3.05 9.10
CA ASP A 11 -39.42 -2.88 7.87
C ASP A 11 -38.85 -1.47 7.83
N THR A 12 -37.53 -1.37 7.85
CA THR A 12 -36.83 -0.11 7.58
C THR A 12 -36.19 -0.20 6.19
N PRO A 13 -36.51 0.73 5.28
CA PRO A 13 -35.95 0.75 3.94
C PRO A 13 -34.51 1.24 4.00
N TYR A 14 -33.60 0.53 3.34
CA TYR A 14 -32.23 0.98 3.12
C TYR A 14 -32.27 2.28 2.29
N HIS A 15 -32.07 3.41 2.95
CA HIS A 15 -31.71 4.65 2.29
C HIS A 15 -30.29 4.53 1.72
N GLN A 16 -30.23 4.39 0.40
CA GLN A 16 -29.19 5.03 -0.41
C GLN A 16 -29.28 6.53 -0.15
N GLU A 17 -28.29 7.11 0.53
CA GLU A 17 -27.61 8.35 0.15
C GLU A 17 -26.51 8.68 1.18
N ASP A 18 -25.52 9.46 0.73
CA ASP A 18 -24.39 10.03 1.48
C ASP A 18 -23.10 9.21 1.66
N ILE A 19 -22.40 8.98 0.54
CA ILE A 19 -20.95 9.20 0.49
C ILE A 19 -20.66 10.13 -0.69
N LYS A 20 -20.66 11.44 -0.43
CA LYS A 20 -20.02 12.43 -1.30
C LYS A 20 -18.51 12.34 -1.05
N ALA A 21 -17.84 11.47 -1.79
CA ALA A 21 -16.38 11.49 -1.92
C ALA A 21 -16.02 12.39 -3.11
N ASP A 22 -15.14 13.35 -2.85
CA ASP A 22 -14.64 14.34 -3.79
C ASP A 22 -14.21 13.71 -5.12
N ALA A 23 -14.93 14.07 -6.17
CA ALA A 23 -14.53 13.80 -7.55
C ALA A 23 -13.31 14.67 -7.89
N ILE A 24 -12.11 14.13 -7.67
CA ILE A 24 -10.92 14.63 -8.35
C ILE A 24 -11.08 14.24 -9.83
N LEU A 25 -11.26 15.28 -10.65
CA LEU A 25 -11.46 15.23 -12.10
C LEU A 25 -10.44 14.31 -12.80
N VAL A 26 -10.86 13.10 -13.15
CA VAL A 26 -10.19 12.29 -14.18
C VAL A 26 -10.67 12.78 -15.54
N ASN A 27 -10.09 13.89 -15.99
CA ASN A 27 -10.21 14.33 -17.36
C ASN A 27 -8.89 14.04 -18.08
N ASN A 28 -8.82 12.90 -18.80
CA ASN A 28 -8.22 12.89 -20.13
C ASN A 28 -8.65 11.67 -20.96
N SER A 29 -9.88 11.69 -21.47
CA SER A 29 -10.33 10.77 -22.51
C SER A 29 -9.93 11.32 -23.88
N ARG A 30 -8.67 11.10 -24.27
CA ARG A 30 -8.25 11.03 -25.67
C ARG A 30 -7.16 9.99 -25.76
N SER A 31 -7.52 8.78 -26.18
CA SER A 31 -6.56 7.80 -26.69
C SER A 31 -5.97 8.36 -27.99
N PRO A 32 -4.66 8.61 -28.09
CA PRO A 32 -4.03 8.80 -29.39
C PRO A 32 -3.92 7.43 -30.04
N SER A 33 -4.62 7.24 -31.15
CA SER A 33 -4.34 6.17 -32.10
C SER A 33 -2.91 6.38 -32.63
N LEU A 34 -1.97 5.51 -32.28
CA LEU A 34 -0.65 5.45 -32.89
C LEU A 34 -0.29 4.00 -33.21
N TYR A 35 -0.73 3.56 -34.39
CA TYR A 35 0.12 2.72 -35.22
C TYR A 35 0.43 3.54 -36.47
N GLN A 36 1.48 4.34 -36.40
CA GLN A 36 2.31 4.67 -37.56
C GLN A 36 3.64 5.26 -37.09
N ASP A 37 4.69 4.73 -37.71
CA ASP A 37 6.07 5.22 -37.82
C ASP A 37 7.09 4.76 -36.76
N GLY A 38 8.21 4.26 -37.28
CA GLY A 38 9.20 3.39 -36.63
C GLY A 38 9.71 3.86 -35.27
N ASP A 39 9.82 2.89 -34.37
CA ASP A 39 10.35 2.98 -33.01
C ASP A 39 11.72 3.69 -32.96
N ASN A 40 11.72 5.00 -32.75
CA ASN A 40 12.85 5.68 -32.13
C ASN A 40 12.44 6.06 -30.71
N MET A 41 12.96 5.31 -29.74
CA MET A 41 12.92 5.66 -28.33
C MET A 41 13.52 7.06 -28.16
N SER A 42 12.84 7.96 -27.45
CA SER A 42 13.40 9.29 -27.18
C SER A 42 14.71 9.12 -26.40
N TYR A 43 15.73 9.91 -26.72
CA TYR A 43 17.02 9.91 -26.00
C TYR A 43 16.84 9.99 -24.47
N SER A 44 15.84 10.74 -24.00
CA SER A 44 15.50 10.85 -22.57
C SER A 44 14.94 9.55 -21.96
N GLU A 45 14.23 8.75 -22.76
CA GLU A 45 13.73 7.44 -22.35
C GLU A 45 14.86 6.41 -22.34
N GLU A 46 15.79 6.46 -23.31
CA GLU A 46 16.96 5.58 -23.33
C GLU A 46 17.84 5.78 -22.10
N GLU A 47 18.12 7.04 -21.76
CA GLU A 47 18.92 7.40 -20.58
C GLU A 47 18.21 7.03 -19.27
N GLY A 48 16.88 7.21 -19.20
CA GLY A 48 16.10 6.76 -18.05
C GLY A 48 16.13 5.24 -17.89
N LEU A 49 16.12 4.49 -19.00
CA LEU A 49 16.20 3.03 -18.98
C LEU A 49 17.53 2.51 -18.45
N LYS A 50 18.65 3.19 -18.76
CA LYS A 50 19.99 2.86 -18.28
C LYS A 50 20.15 3.11 -16.77
N GLN A 51 19.41 4.06 -16.23
CA GLN A 51 19.44 4.40 -14.79
C GLN A 51 18.58 3.46 -13.94
N LEU A 52 17.69 2.67 -14.56
CA LEU A 52 16.90 1.72 -13.81
C LEU A 52 17.73 0.58 -13.25
N PRO A 53 17.54 0.22 -11.96
CA PRO A 53 18.05 -1.03 -11.45
C PRO A 53 17.39 -2.22 -12.15
N GLU A 54 18.15 -3.30 -12.31
CA GLU A 54 17.62 -4.52 -12.90
C GLU A 54 16.38 -5.02 -12.15
N ALA A 55 15.34 -5.44 -12.88
CA ALA A 55 14.13 -5.98 -12.26
C ALA A 55 14.34 -7.27 -11.43
N SER A 56 15.48 -7.94 -11.63
CA SER A 56 15.95 -9.06 -10.81
C SER A 56 16.18 -8.62 -9.36
N SER A 57 16.74 -7.43 -9.14
CA SER A 57 17.11 -6.88 -7.84
C SER A 57 15.95 -6.23 -7.07
N TRP A 58 14.83 -6.01 -7.74
CA TRP A 58 13.64 -5.41 -7.10
C TRP A 58 13.16 -6.26 -5.93
N PRO A 59 12.62 -5.64 -4.85
CA PRO A 59 12.01 -6.33 -3.74
C PRO A 59 10.98 -7.35 -4.21
N LYS A 60 10.86 -8.44 -3.46
CA LYS A 60 10.01 -9.57 -3.83
C LYS A 60 8.76 -9.56 -2.98
N PHE A 61 7.62 -9.58 -3.65
CA PHE A 61 6.33 -9.62 -3.03
C PHE A 61 5.75 -11.04 -3.01
N SER A 62 5.57 -11.54 -1.79
CA SER A 62 4.80 -12.75 -1.49
C SER A 62 3.59 -12.38 -0.62
N ILE A 63 2.47 -13.11 -0.77
CA ILE A 63 1.29 -12.92 0.09
C ILE A 63 1.59 -13.27 1.57
N THR A 64 2.63 -14.09 1.80
CA THR A 64 3.02 -14.60 3.12
C THR A 64 3.96 -13.68 3.89
N GLY A 65 4.62 -12.73 3.22
CA GLY A 65 5.57 -11.83 3.88
C GLY A 65 4.88 -10.62 4.49
N LYS A 66 5.38 -10.19 5.66
CA LYS A 66 4.60 -9.35 6.59
C LYS A 66 4.36 -7.92 6.10
N TYR A 67 5.17 -7.38 5.21
CA TYR A 67 4.96 -6.05 4.61
C TYR A 67 5.48 -5.96 3.17
N ASP A 68 5.73 -7.10 2.53
CA ASP A 68 6.38 -7.19 1.23
C ASP A 68 5.66 -6.34 0.14
N HIS A 69 4.33 -6.25 0.22
CA HIS A 69 3.53 -5.43 -0.69
C HIS A 69 3.83 -3.93 -0.55
N MET A 70 4.06 -3.45 0.68
CA MET A 70 4.44 -2.06 0.94
C MET A 70 5.87 -1.79 0.48
N GLU A 71 6.78 -2.73 0.67
CA GLU A 71 8.17 -2.59 0.20
C GLU A 71 8.26 -2.47 -1.32
N VAL A 72 7.50 -3.30 -2.05
CA VAL A 72 7.42 -3.19 -3.52
C VAL A 72 6.79 -1.86 -3.95
N ILE A 73 5.73 -1.41 -3.27
CA ILE A 73 5.10 -0.12 -3.57
C ILE A 73 6.06 1.05 -3.34
N ASP A 74 6.77 1.05 -2.22
CA ASP A 74 7.73 2.10 -1.86
C ASP A 74 8.90 2.12 -2.84
N HIS A 75 9.46 0.95 -3.17
CA HIS A 75 10.54 0.83 -4.15
C HIS A 75 10.13 1.39 -5.51
N ILE A 76 8.97 1.00 -6.03
CA ILE A 76 8.52 1.48 -7.35
C ILE A 76 8.21 2.98 -7.34
N ASN A 77 7.60 3.51 -6.27
CA ASN A 77 7.43 4.96 -6.15
C ASN A 77 8.80 5.68 -6.13
N GLY A 78 9.81 5.10 -5.47
CA GLY A 78 11.19 5.59 -5.48
C GLY A 78 11.76 5.65 -6.90
N LEU A 79 11.56 4.63 -7.73
CA LEU A 79 12.04 4.64 -9.13
C LEU A 79 11.48 5.82 -9.92
N PHE A 80 10.22 6.20 -9.73
CA PHE A 80 9.62 7.36 -10.39
C PHE A 80 10.15 8.70 -9.85
N ILE A 81 10.61 8.74 -8.60
CA ILE A 81 11.24 9.93 -8.01
C ILE A 81 12.68 10.06 -8.51
N ASP A 82 13.43 8.95 -8.51
CA ASP A 82 14.85 8.91 -8.85
C ASP A 82 15.06 9.05 -10.36
N VAL A 83 14.13 8.55 -11.18
CA VAL A 83 14.18 8.62 -12.64
C VAL A 83 12.88 9.24 -13.20
N PRO A 84 12.68 10.56 -13.10
CA PRO A 84 11.42 11.20 -13.51
C PRO A 84 11.09 11.08 -15.00
N SER A 85 12.10 10.86 -15.84
CA SER A 85 11.93 10.71 -17.29
C SER A 85 11.39 9.34 -17.68
N ILE A 86 11.27 8.40 -16.75
CA ILE A 86 10.87 7.04 -17.10
C ILE A 86 9.38 6.93 -17.43
N PRO A 87 9.03 6.40 -18.60
CA PRO A 87 7.66 6.03 -18.90
C PRO A 87 7.14 4.91 -18.00
N ASP A 88 5.91 5.07 -17.53
CA ASP A 88 5.22 4.09 -16.68
C ASP A 88 5.22 2.65 -17.26
N TYR A 89 5.10 2.52 -18.58
CA TYR A 89 5.05 1.22 -19.25
C TYR A 89 6.33 0.40 -19.04
N TRP A 90 7.50 1.03 -18.88
CA TRP A 90 8.76 0.33 -18.61
C TRP A 90 8.81 -0.32 -17.23
N ILE A 91 8.16 0.30 -16.25
CA ILE A 91 8.02 -0.24 -14.91
C ILE A 91 6.97 -1.35 -14.90
N THR A 92 5.77 -1.07 -15.45
CA THR A 92 4.65 -2.01 -15.43
C THR A 92 4.89 -3.25 -16.30
N ALA A 93 5.74 -3.17 -17.33
CA ALA A 93 6.20 -4.32 -18.10
C ALA A 93 7.08 -5.29 -17.27
N ARG A 94 7.79 -4.79 -16.26
CA ARG A 94 8.73 -5.54 -15.42
C ARG A 94 8.15 -5.96 -14.07
N LEU A 95 6.95 -5.48 -13.73
CA LEU A 95 6.27 -5.74 -12.45
C LEU A 95 6.21 -7.23 -12.11
N ASN A 96 6.03 -8.11 -13.10
CA ASN A 96 5.97 -9.56 -12.93
C ASN A 96 7.19 -10.15 -12.20
N ARG A 97 8.35 -9.48 -12.25
CA ARG A 97 9.60 -9.91 -11.59
C ARG A 97 9.62 -9.62 -10.08
N ALA A 98 8.74 -8.74 -9.61
CA ALA A 98 8.56 -8.49 -8.18
C ALA A 98 7.66 -9.55 -7.52
N PHE A 99 6.68 -10.12 -8.22
CA PHE A 99 5.72 -11.05 -7.62
C PHE A 99 6.23 -12.50 -7.54
N LYS A 100 6.01 -13.16 -6.41
CA LYS A 100 6.33 -14.58 -6.18
C LYS A 100 5.12 -15.37 -5.68
N GLY A 101 5.14 -16.70 -5.93
CA GLY A 101 4.10 -17.63 -5.47
C GLY A 101 2.70 -17.21 -5.92
N HIS A 102 1.73 -17.24 -5.00
CA HIS A 102 0.34 -16.86 -5.25
C HIS A 102 0.18 -15.42 -5.76
N ALA A 103 1.03 -14.48 -5.33
CA ALA A 103 0.98 -13.10 -5.82
C ALA A 103 1.33 -13.01 -7.32
N SER A 104 2.19 -13.92 -7.80
CA SER A 104 2.54 -14.02 -9.23
C SER A 104 1.37 -14.55 -10.05
N ILE A 105 0.61 -15.50 -9.51
CA ILE A 105 -0.59 -16.05 -10.15
C ILE A 105 -1.65 -14.96 -10.25
N TRP A 106 -1.98 -14.30 -9.14
CA TRP A 106 -2.91 -13.17 -9.09
C TRP A 106 -2.55 -12.07 -10.08
N TYR A 107 -1.27 -11.68 -10.15
CA TYR A 107 -0.83 -10.65 -11.10
C TYR A 107 -1.08 -11.05 -12.57
N LYS A 108 -0.83 -12.32 -12.93
CA LYS A 108 -1.05 -12.82 -14.29
C LYS A 108 -2.53 -12.80 -14.66
N GLU A 109 -3.39 -13.31 -13.78
CA GLU A 109 -4.85 -13.29 -13.97
C GLU A 109 -5.38 -11.86 -14.13
N MET A 110 -4.97 -10.95 -13.25
CA MET A 110 -5.35 -9.54 -13.32
C MET A 110 -4.89 -8.88 -14.62
N LYS A 111 -3.70 -9.22 -15.10
CA LYS A 111 -3.15 -8.70 -16.36
C LYS A 111 -3.88 -9.27 -17.58
N GLU A 112 -4.31 -10.53 -17.54
CA GLU A 112 -5.11 -11.16 -18.58
C GLU A 112 -6.49 -10.49 -18.70
N ILE A 113 -7.16 -10.27 -17.57
CA ILE A 113 -8.50 -9.67 -17.52
C ILE A 113 -8.47 -8.19 -17.92
N HIS A 114 -7.52 -7.41 -17.38
CA HIS A 114 -7.55 -5.96 -17.49
C HIS A 114 -6.56 -5.38 -18.52
N GLY A 115 -5.68 -6.21 -19.07
CA GLY A 115 -4.68 -5.82 -20.06
C GLY A 115 -3.57 -4.91 -19.49
N ARG A 116 -3.05 -4.03 -20.32
CA ARG A 116 -2.02 -3.05 -19.93
C ARG A 116 -2.65 -1.95 -19.07
N ARG A 117 -2.07 -1.72 -17.89
CA ARG A 117 -2.52 -0.70 -16.92
C ARG A 117 -1.31 0.01 -16.34
N ASN A 118 -1.54 1.26 -15.93
CA ASN A 118 -0.50 2.09 -15.36
C ASN A 118 -0.20 1.75 -13.89
N TRP A 119 0.91 2.25 -13.37
CA TRP A 119 1.33 2.02 -11.99
C TRP A 119 0.30 2.48 -10.95
N PRO A 120 -0.33 3.67 -11.05
CA PRO A 120 -1.37 4.06 -10.09
C PRO A 120 -2.50 3.05 -9.96
N TRP A 121 -2.92 2.44 -11.08
CA TRP A 121 -3.92 1.38 -11.07
C TRP A 121 -3.38 0.09 -10.42
N TRP A 122 -2.17 -0.34 -10.74
CA TRP A 122 -1.56 -1.52 -10.11
C TRP A 122 -1.38 -1.33 -8.60
N LYS A 123 -0.90 -0.17 -8.18
CA LYS A 123 -0.75 0.20 -6.78
C LYS A 123 -2.08 0.12 -6.03
N SER A 124 -3.17 0.65 -6.60
CA SER A 124 -4.48 0.57 -5.95
C SER A 124 -4.98 -0.86 -5.82
N LYS A 125 -4.75 -1.72 -6.82
CA LYS A 125 -5.10 -3.14 -6.77
C LYS A 125 -4.29 -3.94 -5.76
N ILE A 126 -2.98 -3.69 -5.67
CA ILE A 126 -2.14 -4.31 -4.64
C ILE A 126 -2.63 -3.92 -3.24
N ILE A 127 -2.95 -2.63 -3.02
CA ILE A 127 -3.48 -2.15 -1.74
C ILE A 127 -4.85 -2.78 -1.43
N GLN A 128 -5.75 -2.83 -2.42
CA GLN A 128 -7.09 -3.41 -2.25
C GLN A 128 -7.02 -4.89 -1.85
N GLU A 129 -6.16 -5.65 -2.51
CA GLU A 129 -6.03 -7.09 -2.29
C GLU A 129 -5.33 -7.40 -0.96
N TYR A 130 -4.20 -6.74 -0.71
CA TYR A 130 -3.25 -7.17 0.32
C TYR A 130 -3.18 -6.27 1.55
N ARG A 131 -3.76 -5.07 1.47
CA ARG A 131 -3.96 -4.15 2.60
C ARG A 131 -5.46 -3.94 2.82
N ASN A 132 -6.20 -5.04 2.82
CA ASN A 132 -7.64 -5.04 3.06
C ASN A 132 -7.98 -4.82 4.56
N GLY A 133 -9.26 -4.61 4.87
CA GLY A 133 -9.72 -4.30 6.22
C GLY A 133 -9.35 -5.36 7.27
N THR A 134 -9.36 -6.65 6.89
CA THR A 134 -8.95 -7.75 7.78
C THR A 134 -7.48 -7.66 8.14
N TRP A 135 -6.60 -7.40 7.16
CA TRP A 135 -5.17 -7.23 7.40
C TRP A 135 -4.90 -6.00 8.29
N ILE A 136 -5.56 -4.88 8.01
CA ILE A 136 -5.45 -3.65 8.83
C ILE A 136 -5.84 -3.95 10.28
N TRP A 137 -6.95 -4.65 10.49
CA TRP A 137 -7.41 -5.04 11.83
C TRP A 137 -6.40 -5.94 12.56
N GLN A 138 -5.86 -6.97 11.87
CA GLN A 138 -4.85 -7.86 12.44
C GLN A 138 -3.57 -7.12 12.84
N GLU A 139 -3.12 -6.17 12.03
CA GLU A 139 -1.94 -5.37 12.33
C GLU A 139 -2.21 -4.36 13.45
N THR A 140 -3.42 -3.78 13.55
CA THR A 140 -3.84 -2.94 14.69
C THR A 140 -3.83 -3.74 16.00
N ILE A 141 -4.39 -4.94 16.01
CA ILE A 141 -4.32 -5.83 17.19
C ILE A 141 -2.88 -6.20 17.53
N SER A 142 -2.07 -6.49 16.50
CA SER A 142 -0.64 -6.79 16.70
C SER A 142 0.11 -5.60 17.26
N PHE A 143 -0.25 -4.39 16.87
CA PHE A 143 0.30 -3.14 17.42
C PHE A 143 -0.07 -3.01 18.90
N GLU A 144 -1.35 -3.13 19.25
CA GLU A 144 -1.88 -2.99 20.62
C GLU A 144 -1.35 -4.04 21.59
N ASN A 145 -1.19 -5.28 21.14
CA ASN A 145 -0.75 -6.40 21.99
C ASN A 145 0.77 -6.47 22.19
N ASP A 146 1.57 -5.90 21.29
CA ASP A 146 3.03 -5.90 21.38
C ASP A 146 3.51 -4.79 22.33
N LYS A 147 3.18 -4.95 23.61
CA LYS A 147 3.54 -4.04 24.72
C LYS A 147 5.05 -3.92 24.89
N TYR A 148 5.49 -2.77 25.38
CA TYR A 148 6.90 -2.57 25.73
C TYR A 148 7.27 -3.44 26.94
N LEU A 149 8.38 -4.17 26.83
CA LEU A 149 8.91 -5.01 27.89
C LEU A 149 10.40 -4.68 28.05
N LEU A 150 10.84 -4.45 29.29
CA LEU A 150 12.20 -4.02 29.63
C LEU A 150 13.29 -5.06 29.30
N ASP A 151 12.90 -6.32 29.15
CA ASP A 151 13.78 -7.47 28.87
C ASP A 151 14.03 -7.71 27.37
N LYS A 152 13.33 -7.00 26.48
CA LYS A 152 13.46 -7.15 25.03
C LYS A 152 14.23 -6.00 24.41
N ASP A 153 14.90 -6.30 23.29
CA ASP A 153 15.61 -5.31 22.46
C ASP A 153 14.65 -4.17 22.05
N PRO A 154 14.82 -2.96 22.63
CA PRO A 154 13.90 -1.85 22.40
C PRO A 154 14.01 -1.33 20.98
N TYR A 155 15.19 -1.39 20.36
CA TYR A 155 15.42 -0.94 18.99
C TYR A 155 14.62 -1.80 18.00
N LYS A 156 14.74 -3.13 18.09
CA LYS A 156 13.99 -4.05 17.22
C LYS A 156 12.49 -3.89 17.36
N ARG A 157 12.01 -3.64 18.59
CA ARG A 157 10.58 -3.38 18.83
C ARG A 157 10.15 -2.08 18.16
N CYS A 158 10.86 -0.97 18.42
CA CYS A 158 10.53 0.33 17.84
C CYS A 158 10.52 0.29 16.31
N LEU A 159 11.49 -0.36 15.68
CA LEU A 159 11.53 -0.51 14.22
C LEU A 159 10.31 -1.28 13.69
N ARG A 160 9.96 -2.42 14.30
CA ARG A 160 8.79 -3.22 13.90
C ARG A 160 7.49 -2.45 14.09
N GLN A 161 7.32 -1.76 15.22
CA GLN A 161 6.11 -0.97 15.49
C GLN A 161 6.01 0.24 14.55
N PHE A 162 7.15 0.85 14.22
CA PHE A 162 7.20 1.92 13.23
C PHE A 162 6.72 1.45 11.86
N GLN A 163 7.18 0.28 11.40
CA GLN A 163 6.74 -0.34 10.15
C GLN A 163 5.24 -0.65 10.17
N ARG A 164 4.71 -1.15 11.30
CA ARG A 164 3.27 -1.37 11.48
C ARG A 164 2.47 -0.10 11.32
N ILE A 165 2.80 0.95 12.07
CA ILE A 165 2.05 2.22 11.99
C ILE A 165 2.14 2.78 10.57
N LYS A 166 3.32 2.77 9.95
CA LYS A 166 3.50 3.22 8.57
C LYS A 166 2.59 2.46 7.59
N SER A 167 2.37 1.17 7.83
CA SER A 167 1.55 0.33 6.97
C SER A 167 0.06 0.45 7.25
N ILE A 168 -0.35 0.57 8.52
CA ILE A 168 -1.75 0.79 8.92
C ILE A 168 -2.21 2.20 8.54
N GLU A 169 -1.35 3.21 8.71
CA GLU A 169 -1.70 4.63 8.54
C GLU A 169 -0.61 5.36 7.73
N PRO A 170 -0.52 5.10 6.42
CA PRO A 170 0.53 5.66 5.56
C PRO A 170 0.49 7.19 5.48
N GLN A 171 -0.66 7.81 5.74
CA GLN A 171 -0.85 9.27 5.78
C GLN A 171 -0.22 9.94 7.02
N MET A 172 0.14 9.19 8.07
CA MET A 172 0.78 9.79 9.25
C MET A 172 2.18 10.31 8.90
N ASN A 173 2.48 11.53 9.32
CA ASN A 173 3.84 12.06 9.28
C ASN A 173 4.73 11.39 10.35
N ILE A 174 6.04 11.64 10.27
CA ILE A 174 7.01 11.02 11.18
C ILE A 174 6.74 11.37 12.66
N GLN A 175 6.34 12.60 12.94
CA GLN A 175 6.07 13.08 14.29
C GLN A 175 4.86 12.37 14.91
N MET A 176 3.77 12.21 14.15
CA MET A 176 2.56 11.50 14.57
C MET A 176 2.85 10.02 14.82
N ARG A 177 3.65 9.38 13.95
CA ARG A 177 4.07 7.98 14.15
C ARG A 177 4.92 7.85 15.43
N ASN A 178 5.88 8.75 15.63
CA ASN A 178 6.72 8.75 16.83
C ASN A 178 5.87 8.95 18.10
N HIS A 179 4.93 9.89 18.07
CA HIS A 179 4.01 10.11 19.19
C HIS A 179 3.20 8.84 19.49
N LYS A 180 2.64 8.19 18.47
CA LYS A 180 1.89 6.93 18.61
C LYS A 180 2.76 5.76 19.10
N LEU A 181 4.06 5.75 18.83
CA LEU A 181 4.99 4.77 19.44
C LEU A 181 5.19 5.04 20.92
N LEU A 182 5.36 6.30 21.30
CA LEU A 182 5.60 6.70 22.69
C LEU A 182 4.40 6.40 23.59
N THR A 183 3.17 6.50 23.08
CA THR A 183 1.96 6.14 23.86
C THR A 183 1.90 4.67 24.27
N GLN A 184 2.71 3.79 23.66
CA GLN A 184 2.80 2.37 24.03
C GLN A 184 3.85 2.07 25.10
N ILE A 185 4.68 3.04 25.49
CA ILE A 185 5.69 2.85 26.53
C ILE A 185 4.99 3.09 27.89
N PRO A 186 4.95 2.09 28.79
CA PRO A 186 4.36 2.26 30.10
C PRO A 186 5.25 3.16 30.98
N GLY A 187 4.64 4.15 31.63
CA GLY A 187 5.31 5.10 32.53
C GLY A 187 5.39 6.52 31.96
N GLU A 188 5.42 7.51 32.84
CA GLU A 188 5.63 8.91 32.46
C GLU A 188 7.07 9.10 31.97
N LEU A 189 7.23 9.17 30.64
CA LEU A 189 8.49 9.62 30.04
C LEU A 189 8.89 11.04 30.52
N GLU A 190 7.94 11.79 31.11
CA GLU A 190 8.12 13.12 31.68
C GLU A 190 9.17 13.18 32.81
N HIS A 191 9.49 12.05 33.45
CA HIS A 191 10.46 12.00 34.56
C HIS A 191 11.84 11.43 34.20
N ALA A 192 12.07 11.02 32.95
CA ALA A 192 13.34 10.41 32.53
C ALA A 192 14.42 11.43 32.08
N VAL A 193 14.09 12.72 32.11
CA VAL A 193 15.01 13.83 31.83
C VAL A 193 15.13 14.69 33.09
N GLN A 194 15.90 14.20 34.07
CA GLN A 194 16.39 15.00 35.20
C GLN A 194 17.89 14.77 35.37
#